data_AF-A0A1B1ML56-F1
#
_entry.id   AF-A0A1B1ML56-F1
#
_cell.length_a   1.000
_cell.length_b   1.000
_cell.length_c   1.000
_cell.angle_alpha   90.00
_cell.angle_beta   90.00
_cell.angle_gamma   90.00
#
_symmetry.space_group_name_H-M   'P 1'
#
loop_
_entity.id
_entity.type
_entity.pdbx_description
1 polymer ?
#
loop_
_entity_poly.entity_id
_entity_poly.type
_entity_poly.pdbx_seq_one_letter_code
_entity_poly.pdbx_strand_id
1 'polypeptide(L)'
;MESRDGGPQRSTRSATGSGFFGQGTFYRNFPNREALVLEVYRHEVRQLTDGAAELLKTRAPDEALRAWLDRLARFAVAKIGLSEVMRQIVGLSDGPAQPGYAPVVEAIGTLLAASHEVGVIRPEVTVDDFILAIAGIWQLDARGDWQAQSARLLDLVMDGLRTGAPGQA
;
A
#
# COMPACT_ATOMS: atom_id res chain seq x y z
N MET A 1 -42.21 -37.65 61.64
CA MET A 1 -41.29 -38.72 61.23
C MET A 1 -41.33 -38.77 59.71
N GLU A 2 -40.30 -38.46 58.95
CA GLU A 2 -38.86 -38.52 59.19
C GLU A 2 -38.15 -37.42 58.38
N SER A 3 -37.16 -36.78 59.00
CA SER A 3 -36.08 -36.03 58.35
C SER A 3 -35.10 -37.06 57.78
N ARG A 4 -34.27 -36.87 56.74
CA ARG A 4 -33.27 -35.83 56.48
C ARG A 4 -32.48 -36.32 55.24
N ASP A 5 -32.16 -35.44 54.30
CA ASP A 5 -30.91 -35.45 53.50
C ASP A 5 -30.92 -34.16 52.65
N GLY A 6 -29.92 -33.28 52.59
CA GLY A 6 -28.50 -33.40 52.94
C GLY A 6 -27.62 -33.25 51.70
N GLY A 7 -27.50 -32.06 51.10
CA GLY A 7 -26.51 -31.84 50.03
C GLY A 7 -26.44 -30.39 49.50
N PRO A 8 -25.23 -29.83 49.23
CA PRO A 8 -24.96 -28.39 49.33
C PRO A 8 -25.14 -27.59 48.04
N GLN A 9 -25.33 -26.28 48.21
CA GLN A 9 -25.15 -25.27 47.16
C GLN A 9 -23.75 -25.38 46.54
N ARG A 10 -23.68 -25.46 45.21
CA ARG A 10 -22.47 -25.18 44.44
C ARG A 10 -22.77 -24.06 43.44
N SER A 11 -22.22 -22.89 43.76
CA SER A 11 -22.10 -21.75 42.86
C SER A 11 -21.17 -22.12 41.70
N THR A 12 -21.62 -21.89 40.46
CA THR A 12 -20.73 -21.76 39.31
C THR A 12 -21.15 -20.54 38.49
N ARG A 13 -20.48 -19.43 38.77
CA ARG A 13 -20.26 -18.37 37.79
C ARG A 13 -19.34 -18.95 36.71
N SER A 14 -19.80 -18.98 35.46
CA SER A 14 -18.97 -19.15 34.26
C SER A 14 -19.66 -18.38 33.14
N ALA A 15 -19.20 -17.18 32.82
CA ALA A 15 -18.09 -16.90 31.89
C ALA A 15 -18.63 -16.71 30.47
N THR A 16 -18.38 -15.51 29.96
CA THR A 16 -18.55 -15.06 28.59
C THR A 16 -18.08 -16.11 27.59
N GLY A 17 -18.98 -16.52 26.69
CA GLY A 17 -18.66 -17.29 25.49
C GLY A 17 -18.89 -16.44 24.25
N SER A 18 -17.97 -15.52 23.98
CA SER A 18 -17.72 -15.04 22.62
C SER A 18 -17.34 -16.26 21.79
N GLY A 19 -18.02 -16.54 20.67
CA GLY A 19 -17.74 -17.78 20.00
C GLY A 19 -18.33 -17.95 18.61
N PHE A 20 -17.59 -17.44 17.64
CA PHE A 20 -17.48 -17.96 16.28
C PHE A 20 -18.65 -17.70 15.33
N PHE A 21 -18.33 -17.80 14.03
CA PHE A 21 -19.24 -17.76 12.87
C PHE A 21 -19.45 -16.39 12.21
N GLY A 22 -18.35 -15.91 11.62
CA GLY A 22 -18.35 -15.04 10.44
C GLY A 22 -17.15 -15.24 9.51
N GLN A 23 -16.36 -16.30 9.69
CA GLN A 23 -15.18 -16.63 8.86
C GLN A 23 -15.55 -17.33 7.53
N GLY A 24 -16.84 -17.61 7.27
CA GLY A 24 -17.30 -18.42 6.13
C GLY A 24 -17.74 -17.64 4.89
N THR A 25 -17.78 -16.31 4.92
CA THR A 25 -18.33 -15.49 3.83
C THR A 25 -17.27 -14.92 2.89
N PHE A 26 -16.00 -14.81 3.31
CA PHE A 26 -14.92 -14.35 2.43
C PHE A 26 -14.36 -15.46 1.52
N TYR A 27 -14.44 -16.73 1.92
CA TYR A 27 -13.91 -17.86 1.15
C TYR A 27 -14.79 -18.36 0.00
N ARG A 28 -16.00 -17.82 -0.22
CA ARG A 28 -16.90 -18.35 -1.27
C ARG A 28 -16.53 -17.90 -2.69
N ASN A 29 -15.87 -16.76 -2.84
CA ASN A 29 -15.51 -16.20 -4.15
C ASN A 29 -14.10 -16.57 -4.59
N PHE A 30 -13.29 -17.17 -3.72
CA PHE A 30 -11.89 -17.46 -3.99
C PHE A 30 -11.61 -18.94 -3.75
N PRO A 31 -11.10 -19.66 -4.76
CA PRO A 31 -10.88 -21.11 -4.66
C PRO A 31 -9.85 -21.49 -3.58
N ASN A 32 -8.99 -20.55 -3.16
CA ASN A 32 -7.98 -20.73 -2.11
C ASN A 32 -7.47 -19.37 -1.57
N ARG A 33 -6.62 -19.40 -0.54
CA ARG A 33 -6.07 -18.19 0.13
C ARG A 33 -5.17 -17.39 -0.82
N GLU A 34 -4.49 -18.10 -1.71
CA GLU A 34 -3.61 -17.62 -2.76
C GLU A 34 -4.35 -16.68 -3.72
N ALA A 35 -5.52 -17.10 -4.20
CA ALA A 35 -6.36 -16.33 -5.10
C ALA A 35 -6.89 -15.05 -4.45
N LEU A 36 -7.24 -15.11 -3.15
CA LEU A 36 -7.63 -13.93 -2.38
C LEU A 36 -6.47 -12.93 -2.26
N VAL A 37 -5.27 -13.40 -1.91
CA VAL A 37 -4.06 -12.56 -1.80
C VAL A 37 -3.75 -11.86 -3.12
N LEU A 38 -3.80 -12.59 -4.24
CA LEU A 38 -3.54 -12.02 -5.56
C LEU A 38 -4.60 -10.99 -5.96
N GLU A 39 -5.87 -11.23 -5.64
CA GLU A 39 -6.93 -10.27 -5.97
C GLU A 39 -6.85 -9.01 -5.10
N VAL A 40 -6.51 -9.13 -3.81
CA VAL A 40 -6.20 -7.98 -2.95
C VAL A 40 -5.03 -7.20 -3.54
N TYR A 41 -3.93 -7.86 -3.93
CA TYR A 41 -2.80 -7.21 -4.57
C TYR A 41 -3.20 -6.44 -5.84
N ARG A 42 -3.98 -7.07 -6.73
CA ARG A 42 -4.48 -6.41 -7.95
C ARG A 42 -5.38 -5.23 -7.63
N HIS A 43 -6.22 -5.34 -6.61
CA HIS A 43 -7.06 -4.25 -6.17
C HIS A 43 -6.25 -3.06 -5.65
N GLU A 44 -5.23 -3.32 -4.83
CA GLU A 44 -4.32 -2.28 -4.33
C GLU A 44 -3.55 -1.60 -5.46
N VAL A 45 -3.05 -2.37 -6.45
CA VAL A 45 -2.41 -1.80 -7.65
C VAL A 45 -3.38 -0.90 -8.42
N ARG A 46 -4.64 -1.33 -8.63
CA ARG A 46 -5.66 -0.51 -9.30
C ARG A 46 -5.92 0.79 -8.54
N GLN A 47 -6.08 0.73 -7.21
CA GLN A 47 -6.27 1.94 -6.40
C GLN A 47 -5.08 2.91 -6.53
N LEU A 48 -3.86 2.38 -6.60
CA LEU A 48 -2.67 3.17 -6.80
C LEU A 48 -2.67 3.84 -8.18
N THR A 49 -2.99 3.11 -9.25
CA THR A 49 -2.99 3.67 -10.61
C THR A 49 -4.13 4.65 -10.85
N ASP A 50 -5.36 4.30 -10.45
CA ASP A 50 -6.54 5.18 -10.59
C ASP A 50 -6.35 6.46 -9.76
N GLY A 51 -5.64 6.34 -8.63
CA GLY A 51 -5.30 7.45 -7.76
C GLY A 51 -4.52 8.57 -8.44
N ALA A 52 -3.68 8.28 -9.44
CA ALA A 52 -2.90 9.31 -10.13
C ALA A 52 -3.80 10.28 -10.90
N ALA A 53 -4.70 9.75 -11.73
CA ALA A 53 -5.64 10.56 -12.51
C ALA A 53 -6.62 11.33 -11.62
N GLU A 54 -7.12 10.72 -10.55
CA GLU A 54 -8.04 11.38 -9.62
C GLU A 54 -7.36 12.51 -8.82
N LEU A 55 -6.11 12.34 -8.43
CA LEU A 55 -5.36 13.39 -7.74
C LEU A 55 -5.12 14.60 -8.64
N LEU A 56 -4.79 14.38 -9.92
CA LEU A 56 -4.61 15.46 -10.90
C LEU A 56 -5.88 16.27 -11.17
N LYS A 57 -7.08 15.69 -10.95
CA LYS A 57 -8.34 16.43 -11.08
C LYS A 57 -8.58 17.43 -9.95
N THR A 58 -7.92 17.26 -8.81
CA THR A 58 -8.26 17.97 -7.56
C THR A 58 -7.09 18.74 -6.97
N ARG A 59 -5.87 18.61 -7.50
CA ARG A 59 -4.64 19.18 -6.95
C ARG A 59 -3.72 19.68 -8.06
N ALA A 60 -2.79 20.56 -7.69
CA ALA A 60 -1.67 20.89 -8.56
C ALA A 60 -0.82 19.63 -8.87
N PRO A 61 -0.18 19.52 -10.04
CA PRO A 61 0.53 18.30 -10.44
C PRO A 61 1.62 17.81 -9.46
N ASP A 62 2.39 18.72 -8.87
CA ASP A 62 3.43 18.37 -7.90
C ASP A 62 2.84 17.93 -6.55
N GLU A 63 1.74 18.53 -6.12
CA GLU A 63 0.98 18.09 -4.94
C GLU A 63 0.31 16.72 -5.17
N ALA A 64 -0.21 16.50 -6.39
CA ALA A 64 -0.77 15.22 -6.80
C ALA A 64 0.29 14.12 -6.79
N LEU A 65 1.47 14.39 -7.36
CA LEU A 65 2.62 13.49 -7.34
C LEU A 65 3.04 13.15 -5.91
N ARG A 66 3.21 14.17 -5.05
CA ARG A 66 3.59 13.97 -3.64
C ARG A 66 2.58 13.11 -2.88
N ALA A 67 1.29 13.34 -3.08
CA ALA A 67 0.23 12.58 -2.43
C ALA A 67 0.10 11.15 -2.98
N TRP A 68 0.37 10.96 -4.27
CA TRP A 68 0.44 9.66 -4.89
C TRP A 68 1.62 8.85 -4.36
N LEU A 69 2.78 9.48 -4.16
CA LEU A 69 3.96 8.86 -3.55
C LEU A 69 3.71 8.35 -2.12
N ASP A 70 2.89 9.03 -1.31
CA ASP A 70 2.47 8.49 0.00
C ASP A 70 1.66 7.19 -0.14
N ARG A 71 0.81 7.09 -1.17
CA ARG A 71 0.07 5.86 -1.45
C ARG A 71 1.03 4.77 -1.93
N LEU A 72 2.01 5.11 -2.76
CA LEU A 72 3.03 4.17 -3.19
C LEU A 72 3.86 3.65 -2.01
N ALA A 73 4.27 4.51 -1.07
CA ALA A 73 5.02 4.09 0.12
C ALA A 73 4.21 3.15 1.03
N ARG A 74 2.93 3.46 1.27
CA ARG A 74 1.99 2.56 1.96
C ARG A 74 1.90 1.21 1.27
N PHE A 75 1.73 1.21 -0.05
CA PHE A 75 1.66 0.00 -0.86
C PHE A 75 2.96 -0.80 -0.77
N ALA A 76 4.12 -0.15 -0.86
CA ALA A 76 5.42 -0.80 -0.79
C ALA A 76 5.64 -1.53 0.54
N VAL A 77 5.31 -0.90 1.66
CA VAL A 77 5.44 -1.51 2.99
C VAL A 77 4.43 -2.64 3.19
N ALA A 78 3.18 -2.47 2.74
CA ALA A 78 2.18 -3.55 2.76
C ALA A 78 2.63 -4.75 1.90
N LYS A 79 3.25 -4.48 0.75
CA LYS A 79 3.80 -5.48 -0.15
C LYS A 79 4.94 -6.27 0.49
N ILE A 80 5.78 -5.69 1.34
CA ILE A 80 6.84 -6.44 2.05
C ILE A 80 6.24 -7.55 2.93
N GLY A 81 5.11 -7.28 3.59
CA GLY A 81 4.39 -8.32 4.34
C GLY A 81 3.76 -9.40 3.45
N LEU A 82 3.44 -9.03 2.21
CA LEU A 82 2.82 -9.92 1.21
C LEU A 82 3.85 -10.66 0.35
N SER A 83 5.08 -10.17 0.21
CA SER A 83 6.08 -10.67 -0.73
C SER A 83 6.57 -12.06 -0.34
N GLU A 84 6.70 -12.37 0.96
CA GLU A 84 7.00 -13.73 1.42
C GLU A 84 5.91 -14.72 0.98
N VAL A 85 4.66 -14.32 1.13
CA VAL A 85 3.48 -15.11 0.74
C VAL A 85 3.38 -15.22 -0.78
N MET A 86 3.60 -14.12 -1.52
CA MET A 86 3.59 -14.08 -2.98
C MET A 86 4.73 -14.88 -3.62
N ARG A 87 5.92 -14.86 -3.02
CA ARG A 87 7.08 -15.65 -3.46
C ARG A 87 6.81 -17.15 -3.35
N GLN A 88 6.17 -17.56 -2.26
CA GLN A 88 5.79 -18.97 -2.03
C GLN A 88 4.66 -19.43 -2.96
N ILE A 89 3.74 -18.53 -3.31
CA ILE A 89 2.48 -18.88 -3.99
C ILE A 89 2.57 -18.73 -5.51
N VAL A 90 3.16 -17.64 -6.00
CA VAL A 90 3.11 -17.25 -7.41
C VAL A 90 4.47 -17.42 -8.10
N GLY A 91 5.55 -17.69 -7.35
CA GLY A 91 6.90 -17.75 -7.90
C GLY A 91 7.37 -16.44 -8.53
N LEU A 92 6.69 -15.32 -8.23
CA LEU A 92 7.02 -14.01 -8.76
C LEU A 92 8.21 -13.43 -8.00
N SER A 93 9.28 -13.14 -8.73
CA SER A 93 10.36 -12.28 -8.23
C SER A 93 9.94 -10.81 -8.30
N ASP A 94 10.49 -10.00 -7.40
CA ASP A 94 10.41 -8.55 -7.53
C ASP A 94 11.11 -8.11 -8.84
N GLY A 95 10.45 -7.22 -9.59
CA GLY A 95 10.99 -6.68 -10.83
C GLY A 95 9.96 -6.41 -11.93
N PRO A 96 10.42 -6.10 -13.15
CA PRO A 96 9.58 -5.66 -14.26
C PRO A 96 8.53 -6.69 -14.71
N ALA A 97 8.77 -7.98 -14.46
CA ALA A 97 7.84 -9.06 -14.79
C ALA A 97 6.64 -9.16 -13.83
N GLN A 98 6.63 -8.36 -12.75
CA GLN A 98 5.53 -8.37 -11.79
C GLN A 98 4.28 -7.69 -12.38
N PRO A 99 3.08 -8.28 -12.26
CA PRO A 99 1.85 -7.74 -12.86
C PRO A 99 1.45 -6.32 -12.46
N GLY A 100 2.04 -5.76 -11.39
CA GLY A 100 1.78 -4.39 -10.95
C GLY A 100 2.86 -3.37 -11.35
N TYR A 101 3.95 -3.80 -11.98
CA TYR A 101 5.06 -2.89 -12.31
C TYR A 101 4.67 -1.91 -13.42
N ALA A 102 4.24 -2.42 -14.58
CA ALA A 102 3.91 -1.57 -15.73
C ALA A 102 2.81 -0.51 -15.42
N PRO A 103 1.68 -0.87 -14.75
CA PRO A 103 0.66 0.13 -14.41
C PRO A 103 1.18 1.22 -13.46
N VAL A 104 2.07 0.88 -12.53
CA VAL A 104 2.70 1.86 -11.63
C VAL A 104 3.64 2.80 -12.39
N VAL A 105 4.40 2.28 -13.35
CA VAL A 105 5.27 3.09 -14.22
C VAL A 105 4.44 4.05 -15.08
N GLU A 106 3.31 3.61 -15.62
CA GLU A 106 2.39 4.46 -16.37
C GLU A 106 1.80 5.60 -15.52
N ALA A 107 1.44 5.30 -14.26
CA ALA A 107 0.95 6.30 -13.31
C ALA A 107 2.02 7.35 -12.99
N ILE A 108 3.27 6.93 -12.79
CA ILE A 108 4.42 7.83 -12.63
C ILE A 108 4.56 8.74 -13.86
N GLY A 109 4.57 8.15 -15.06
CA GLY A 109 4.69 8.89 -16.32
C GLY A 109 3.61 9.95 -16.48
N THR A 110 2.36 9.62 -16.12
CA THR A 110 1.23 10.56 -16.16
C THR A 110 1.43 11.75 -15.24
N LEU A 111 1.86 11.51 -14.00
CA LEU A 111 2.09 12.57 -13.01
C LEU A 111 3.29 13.46 -13.37
N LEU A 112 4.38 12.85 -13.86
CA LEU A 112 5.56 13.61 -14.30
C LEU A 112 5.27 14.44 -15.55
N ALA A 113 4.53 13.88 -16.52
CA ALA A 113 4.13 14.62 -17.72
C ALA A 113 3.30 15.87 -17.35
N ALA A 114 2.28 15.70 -16.51
CA ALA A 114 1.47 16.83 -16.04
C ALA A 114 2.31 17.87 -15.27
N SER A 115 3.31 17.42 -14.51
CA SER A 115 4.21 18.31 -13.76
C SER A 115 5.18 19.07 -14.67
N HIS A 116 5.69 18.43 -15.73
CA HIS A 116 6.51 19.08 -16.75
C HIS A 116 5.72 20.13 -17.54
N GLU A 117 4.47 19.82 -17.91
CA GLU A 117 3.60 20.73 -18.67
C GLU A 117 3.38 22.06 -17.97
N VAL A 118 3.24 22.06 -16.64
CA VAL A 118 3.07 23.28 -15.84
C VAL A 118 4.41 23.86 -15.36
N GLY A 119 5.53 23.20 -15.66
CA GLY A 119 6.88 23.67 -15.33
C GLY A 119 7.20 23.69 -13.83
N VAL A 120 6.57 22.83 -13.02
CA VAL A 120 6.79 22.73 -11.56
C VAL A 120 7.88 21.73 -11.18
N ILE A 121 8.41 20.99 -12.16
CA ILE A 121 9.59 20.14 -12.01
C ILE A 121 10.62 20.50 -13.09
N ARG A 122 11.88 20.16 -12.81
CA ARG A 122 12.99 20.37 -13.74
C ARG A 122 12.85 19.51 -15.01
N PRO A 123 13.18 20.04 -16.20
CA PRO A 123 12.85 19.41 -17.47
C PRO A 123 13.67 18.16 -17.79
N GLU A 124 14.83 17.95 -17.15
CA GLU A 124 15.70 16.81 -17.45
C GLU A 124 15.24 15.50 -16.79
N VAL A 125 14.25 15.53 -15.90
CA VAL A 125 13.81 14.35 -15.16
C VAL A 125 13.02 13.41 -16.07
N THR A 126 13.54 12.19 -16.20
CA THR A 126 12.86 11.08 -16.88
C THR A 126 12.11 10.19 -15.88
N VAL A 127 11.18 9.37 -16.40
CA VAL A 127 10.48 8.35 -15.61
C VAL A 127 11.47 7.36 -14.99
N ASP A 128 12.48 6.94 -15.75
CA ASP A 128 13.48 5.97 -15.30
C ASP A 128 14.36 6.54 -14.17
N ASP A 129 14.82 7.78 -14.30
CA ASP A 129 15.58 8.47 -13.25
C ASP A 129 14.76 8.62 -11.98
N PHE A 130 13.47 8.94 -12.12
CA PHE A 130 12.57 9.09 -10.99
C PHE A 130 12.30 7.76 -10.27
N ILE A 131 12.09 6.67 -11.02
CA ILE A 131 11.95 5.32 -10.45
C ILE A 131 13.20 4.95 -9.66
N LEU A 132 14.39 5.23 -10.19
CA LEU A 132 15.65 5.00 -9.49
C LEU A 132 15.77 5.85 -8.23
N ALA A 133 15.37 7.12 -8.28
CA ALA A 133 15.40 8.04 -7.15
C ALA A 133 14.50 7.57 -5.98
N ILE A 134 13.34 6.98 -6.28
CA ILE A 134 12.40 6.48 -5.27
C ILE A 134 12.60 5.00 -4.92
N ALA A 135 13.58 4.31 -5.53
CA ALA A 135 13.79 2.87 -5.35
C ALA A 135 14.06 2.48 -3.88
N GLY A 136 14.61 3.42 -3.08
CA GLY A 136 14.84 3.24 -1.65
C GLY A 136 13.58 2.96 -0.83
N ILE A 137 12.39 3.35 -1.31
CA ILE A 137 11.11 3.10 -0.60
C ILE A 137 10.84 1.60 -0.44
N TRP A 138 11.28 0.78 -1.40
CA TRP A 138 11.12 -0.68 -1.33
C TRP A 138 12.00 -1.33 -0.26
N GLN A 139 12.94 -0.59 0.32
CA GLN A 139 13.87 -1.07 1.34
C GLN A 139 13.48 -0.63 2.76
N LEU A 140 12.35 0.06 2.92
CA LEU A 140 11.89 0.53 4.22
C LEU A 140 11.54 -0.64 5.15
N ASP A 141 11.94 -0.52 6.42
CA ASP A 141 11.59 -1.51 7.44
C ASP A 141 10.16 -1.26 7.96
N ALA A 142 9.26 -2.17 7.62
CA ALA A 142 7.87 -2.16 8.08
C ALA A 142 7.71 -2.16 9.62
N ARG A 143 8.74 -2.59 10.37
CA ARG A 143 8.73 -2.65 11.84
C ARG A 143 9.18 -1.35 12.50
N GLY A 144 9.82 -0.45 11.74
CA GLY A 144 10.27 0.86 12.21
C GLY A 144 9.25 1.98 11.96
N ASP A 145 9.69 3.22 12.17
CA ASP A 145 8.94 4.43 11.83
C ASP A 145 9.05 4.73 10.31
N TRP A 146 8.57 3.78 9.52
CA TRP A 146 8.68 3.84 8.06
C TRP A 146 7.87 5.01 7.49
N GLN A 147 6.79 5.43 8.14
CA GLN A 147 5.95 6.55 7.68
C GLN A 147 6.72 7.85 7.71
N ALA A 148 7.37 8.17 8.83
CA ALA A 148 8.16 9.40 8.93
C ALA A 148 9.40 9.32 8.05
N GLN A 149 10.03 8.15 7.95
CA GLN A 149 11.20 7.96 7.08
C GLN A 149 10.83 8.10 5.60
N SER A 150 9.74 7.48 5.14
CA SER A 150 9.26 7.62 3.76
C SER A 150 8.89 9.06 3.45
N ALA A 151 8.20 9.75 4.36
CA ALA A 151 7.84 11.16 4.18
C ALA A 151 9.09 12.02 3.94
N ARG A 152 10.11 11.91 4.80
CA ARG A 152 11.37 12.68 4.63
C ARG A 152 12.09 12.36 3.33
N LEU A 153 12.15 11.09 2.93
CA LEU A 153 12.80 10.68 1.68
C LEU A 153 12.03 11.19 0.45
N LEU A 154 10.71 11.12 0.48
CA LEU A 154 9.85 11.60 -0.59
C LEU A 154 9.89 13.13 -0.71
N ASP A 155 9.92 13.84 0.42
CA ASP A 155 10.09 15.29 0.45
C ASP A 155 11.44 15.68 -0.18
N LEU A 156 12.53 14.98 0.17
CA LEU A 156 13.84 15.19 -0.43
C LEU A 156 13.84 14.99 -1.95
N VAL A 157 13.16 13.95 -2.45
CA VAL A 157 13.02 13.72 -3.89
C VAL A 157 12.22 14.85 -4.54
N MET A 158 11.09 15.26 -3.95
CA MET A 158 10.27 16.34 -4.48
C MET A 158 11.00 17.68 -4.51
N ASP A 159 11.79 17.99 -3.48
CA ASP A 159 12.62 19.20 -3.44
C ASP A 159 13.69 19.17 -4.54
N GLY A 160 14.30 17.99 -4.77
CA GLY A 160 15.23 17.77 -5.88
C GLY A 160 14.58 17.94 -7.26
N LEU A 161 13.32 17.53 -7.43
CA LEU A 161 12.56 17.73 -8.67
C LEU A 161 12.21 19.19 -8.92
N ARG A 162 11.83 19.94 -7.88
CA ARG A 162 11.44 21.34 -7.98
C ARG A 162 12.63 22.27 -8.18
N THR A 163 13.81 21.86 -7.73
CA THR A 163 15.03 22.65 -7.90
C THR A 163 15.34 22.83 -9.39
N GLY A 164 15.31 24.09 -9.86
CA GLY A 164 15.51 24.41 -11.28
C GLY A 164 14.26 24.32 -12.15
N ALA A 165 13.07 24.22 -11.55
CA ALA A 165 11.81 24.27 -12.27
C ALA A 165 11.59 25.64 -12.92
N PRO A 166 11.22 25.71 -14.21
CA PRO A 166 11.10 26.96 -14.95
C PRO A 166 9.97 27.87 -14.43
N GLY A 167 8.97 27.33 -13.74
CA GLY A 167 7.87 28.09 -13.12
C GLY A 167 8.21 28.74 -11.77
N GLN A 168 9.43 28.56 -11.26
CA GLN A 168 9.88 29.13 -9.98
C GLN A 168 10.78 30.37 -10.14
N ALA A 169 10.90 30.89 -11.37
CA ALA A 169 11.68 32.08 -11.74
C ALA A 169 10.86 33.38 -11.66
#